data_AF-A0A8K0G822-F1
#
_entry.id   AF-A0A8K0G822-F1
#
_cell.length_a   1.000
_cell.length_b   1.000
_cell.length_c   1.000
_cell.angle_alpha   90.00
_cell.angle_beta   90.00
_cell.angle_gamma   90.00
#
_symmetry.space_group_name_H-M   'P 1'
#
loop_
_entity.id
_entity.type
_entity.pdbx_description
1 polymer ?
#
loop_
_entity_poly.entity_id
_entity_poly.type
_entity_poly.pdbx_seq_one_letter_code
_entity_poly.pdbx_strand_id
1 'polypeptide(L)'
;MKAQETVVAAITKCKKMATHFHHSTTAQDELANIQKRFNQKPLKIIQEYATTWNSTFYMLERILQVKESLCLYVSTNNKISQLTSEEWMIIEKLIGLLRPFEEVTKELSAADVSISSVIPLIATLEKIVNDLDSSDEHIGDTIT
;
A
#
# COMPACT_ATOMS: atom_id res chain seq x y z
N MET A 1 0.72 20.70 -4.27
CA MET A 1 0.22 20.23 -5.58
C MET A 1 1.06 19.08 -6.15
N LYS A 2 2.38 19.23 -6.36
CA LYS A 2 3.24 18.17 -6.91
C LYS A 2 3.23 16.83 -6.14
N ALA A 3 3.31 16.86 -4.81
CA ALA A 3 3.33 15.63 -3.98
C ALA A 3 2.03 14.80 -4.12
N GLN A 4 0.88 15.46 -4.21
CA GLN A 4 -0.42 14.79 -4.38
C GLN A 4 -0.52 14.13 -5.75
N GLU A 5 0.00 14.76 -6.81
CA GLU A 5 0.06 14.18 -8.15
C GLU A 5 0.92 12.90 -8.17
N THR A 6 2.08 12.90 -7.49
CA THR A 6 2.94 11.72 -7.41
C THR A 6 2.27 10.56 -6.67
N VAL A 7 1.57 10.83 -5.57
CA VAL A 7 0.79 9.81 -4.83
C VAL A 7 -0.30 9.20 -5.71
N VAL A 8 -1.08 10.03 -6.39
CA VAL A 8 -2.15 9.57 -7.29
C VAL A 8 -1.57 8.74 -8.44
N ALA A 9 -0.42 9.13 -8.99
CA ALA A 9 0.25 8.40 -10.05
C ALA A 9 0.69 6.99 -9.57
N ALA A 10 1.32 6.88 -8.39
CA ALA A 10 1.75 5.61 -7.82
C ALA A 10 0.56 4.66 -7.57
N ILE A 11 -0.52 5.18 -6.98
CA ILE A 11 -1.76 4.41 -6.75
C ILE A 11 -2.37 3.97 -8.09
N THR A 12 -2.45 4.85 -9.08
CA THR A 12 -3.00 4.54 -10.41
C THR A 12 -2.22 3.41 -11.09
N LYS A 13 -0.90 3.38 -10.91
CA LYS A 13 -0.05 2.32 -11.46
C LYS A 13 -0.28 0.99 -10.75
N CYS A 14 -0.40 1.00 -9.43
CA CYS A 14 -0.81 -0.17 -8.64
C CYS A 14 -2.18 -0.72 -9.08
N LYS A 15 -3.15 0.17 -9.34
CA LYS A 15 -4.47 -0.21 -9.88
C LYS A 15 -4.37 -0.93 -11.22
N LYS A 16 -3.55 -0.41 -12.14
CA LYS A 16 -3.31 -1.06 -13.45
C LYS A 16 -2.70 -2.45 -13.29
N MET A 17 -1.73 -2.61 -12.39
CA MET A 17 -1.16 -3.92 -12.07
C MET A 17 -2.23 -4.87 -11.54
N ALA A 18 -3.00 -4.45 -10.53
CA ALA A 18 -4.05 -5.29 -9.95
C ALA A 18 -5.10 -5.71 -10.99
N THR A 19 -5.52 -4.80 -11.86
CA THR A 19 -6.44 -5.09 -12.97
C THR A 19 -5.85 -6.11 -13.95
N HIS A 20 -4.57 -6.00 -14.32
CA HIS A 20 -3.89 -7.00 -15.18
C HIS A 20 -3.95 -8.41 -14.57
N PHE A 21 -3.60 -8.56 -13.30
CA PHE A 21 -3.65 -9.86 -12.63
C PHE A 21 -5.08 -10.34 -12.38
N HIS A 22 -6.05 -9.44 -12.16
CA HIS A 22 -7.45 -9.82 -11.98
C HIS A 22 -8.03 -10.47 -13.24
N HIS A 23 -7.72 -9.92 -14.42
CA HIS A 23 -8.28 -10.38 -15.70
C HIS A 23 -7.49 -11.52 -16.37
N SER A 24 -6.31 -11.87 -15.89
CA SER A 24 -5.46 -12.89 -16.53
C SER A 24 -5.09 -14.01 -15.57
N THR A 25 -5.75 -15.17 -15.72
CA THR A 25 -5.39 -16.40 -15.00
C THR A 25 -3.96 -16.83 -15.30
N THR A 26 -3.52 -16.72 -16.56
CA THR A 26 -2.13 -16.98 -16.95
C THR A 26 -1.14 -16.09 -16.19
N ALA A 27 -1.41 -14.79 -16.05
CA ALA A 27 -0.56 -13.90 -15.26
C ALA A 27 -0.53 -14.27 -13.78
N GLN A 28 -1.67 -14.69 -13.21
CA GLN A 28 -1.72 -15.18 -11.82
C GLN A 28 -0.87 -16.44 -11.65
N ASP A 29 -0.95 -17.39 -12.58
CA ASP A 29 -0.21 -18.65 -12.51
C ASP A 29 1.30 -18.42 -12.69
N GLU A 30 1.69 -17.53 -13.61
CA GLU A 30 3.08 -17.11 -13.79
C GLU A 30 3.66 -16.48 -12.51
N LEU A 31 2.94 -15.53 -11.91
CA LEU A 31 3.35 -14.91 -10.64
C LEU A 31 3.45 -15.95 -9.52
N ALA A 32 2.46 -16.84 -9.40
CA ALA A 32 2.47 -17.91 -8.40
C ALA A 32 3.66 -18.86 -8.58
N ASN A 33 4.05 -19.15 -9.83
CA ASN A 33 5.23 -19.95 -10.13
C ASN A 33 6.53 -19.23 -9.75
N ILE A 34 6.61 -17.92 -9.97
CA ILE A 34 7.75 -17.11 -9.49
C ILE A 34 7.83 -17.15 -7.96
N GLN A 35 6.72 -16.95 -7.26
CA GLN A 35 6.66 -17.01 -5.79
C GLN A 35 7.14 -18.37 -5.26
N LYS A 36 6.71 -19.47 -5.88
CA LYS A 36 7.19 -20.82 -5.52
C LYS A 36 8.70 -20.98 -5.71
N ARG A 37 9.27 -20.44 -6.79
CA ARG A 37 10.73 -20.47 -7.04
C ARG A 37 11.51 -19.69 -5.99
N PHE A 38 10.91 -18.66 -5.41
CA PHE A 38 11.47 -17.90 -4.29
C PHE A 38 11.16 -18.52 -2.91
N ASN A 39 10.57 -19.72 -2.87
CA ASN A 39 10.10 -20.37 -1.64
C ASN A 39 9.08 -19.53 -0.84
N GLN A 40 8.34 -18.65 -1.52
CA GLN A 40 7.29 -17.83 -0.93
C GLN A 40 5.94 -18.55 -1.04
N LYS A 41 5.05 -18.30 -0.06
CA LYS A 41 3.64 -18.72 -0.18
C LYS A 41 2.99 -17.94 -1.32
N PRO A 42 2.37 -18.60 -2.32
CA PRO A 42 1.70 -17.88 -3.40
C PRO A 42 0.57 -16.99 -2.88
N LEU A 43 0.58 -15.74 -3.33
CA LEU A 43 -0.40 -14.72 -2.96
C LEU A 43 -0.92 -14.06 -4.23
N LYS A 44 -2.25 -14.00 -4.36
CA LYS A 44 -2.89 -13.27 -5.46
C LYS A 44 -2.88 -11.78 -5.17
N ILE A 45 -2.70 -10.94 -6.18
CA ILE A 45 -2.88 -9.49 -6.02
C ILE A 45 -4.38 -9.20 -5.87
N ILE A 46 -4.72 -8.33 -4.91
CA ILE A 46 -6.10 -7.92 -4.63
C ILE A 46 -6.42 -6.70 -5.48
N GLN A 47 -7.61 -6.66 -6.06
CA GLN A 47 -8.11 -5.47 -6.76
C GLN A 47 -8.81 -4.54 -5.78
N GLU A 48 -8.58 -3.24 -5.91
CA GLU A 48 -9.33 -2.22 -5.18
C GLU A 48 -10.81 -2.22 -5.61
N TYR A 49 -11.72 -2.22 -4.63
CA TYR A 49 -13.12 -1.85 -4.84
C TYR A 49 -13.27 -0.36 -4.56
N ALA A 50 -13.54 0.44 -5.60
CA ALA A 50 -13.31 1.89 -5.68
C ALA A 50 -13.96 2.79 -4.61
N THR A 51 -14.72 2.25 -3.65
CA THR A 51 -15.56 3.01 -2.73
C THR A 51 -14.96 3.26 -1.34
N THR A 52 -13.80 2.67 -0.99
CA THR A 52 -13.21 2.81 0.36
C THR A 52 -11.69 2.89 0.33
N TRP A 53 -11.08 3.68 1.20
CA TRP A 53 -9.62 3.74 1.34
C TRP A 53 -9.04 2.42 1.88
N ASN A 54 -9.83 1.61 2.60
CA ASN A 54 -9.42 0.28 3.06
C ASN A 54 -9.09 -0.64 1.90
N SER A 55 -9.89 -0.63 0.82
CA SER A 55 -9.62 -1.48 -0.34
C SER A 55 -8.34 -1.03 -1.07
N THR A 56 -8.07 0.27 -1.14
CA THR A 56 -6.79 0.79 -1.63
C THR A 56 -5.65 0.32 -0.73
N PHE A 57 -5.78 0.47 0.59
CA PHE A 57 -4.78 0.04 1.57
C PHE A 57 -4.42 -1.45 1.41
N TYR A 58 -5.41 -2.35 1.37
CA TYR A 58 -5.15 -3.79 1.23
C TYR A 58 -4.54 -4.15 -0.12
N MET A 59 -4.90 -3.45 -1.21
CA MET A 59 -4.25 -3.62 -2.51
C MET A 59 -2.78 -3.23 -2.44
N LEU A 60 -2.47 -2.05 -1.88
CA LEU A 60 -1.11 -1.56 -1.74
C LEU A 60 -0.28 -2.49 -0.85
N GLU A 61 -0.83 -2.90 0.30
CA GLU A 61 -0.17 -3.84 1.21
C GLU A 61 0.13 -5.18 0.52
N ARG A 62 -0.83 -5.72 -0.25
CA ARG A 62 -0.61 -6.95 -1.01
C ARG A 62 0.47 -6.81 -2.07
N ILE A 63 0.49 -5.68 -2.79
CA ILE A 63 1.51 -5.40 -3.81
C ILE A 63 2.91 -5.32 -3.15
N LEU A 64 3.01 -4.67 -2.00
CA LEU A 64 4.26 -4.60 -1.23
C LEU A 64 4.71 -5.99 -0.75
N GLN A 65 3.80 -6.83 -0.25
CA GLN A 65 4.11 -8.20 0.18
C GLN A 65 4.69 -9.07 -0.94
N VAL A 66 4.30 -8.84 -2.19
CA VAL A 66 4.78 -9.62 -3.35
C VAL A 66 5.87 -8.91 -4.15
N LYS A 67 6.43 -7.80 -3.64
CA LYS A 67 7.39 -6.91 -4.32
C LYS A 67 8.48 -7.66 -5.10
N GLU A 68 9.18 -8.58 -4.45
CA GLU A 68 10.28 -9.32 -5.09
C GLU A 68 9.81 -10.14 -6.30
N SER A 69 8.78 -10.97 -6.11
CA SER A 69 8.21 -11.80 -7.17
C SER A 69 7.58 -10.97 -8.29
N LEU A 70 6.97 -9.84 -7.94
CA LEU A 70 6.36 -8.90 -8.87
C LEU A 70 7.43 -8.19 -9.72
N CYS A 71 8.53 -7.75 -9.11
CA CYS A 71 9.65 -7.13 -9.84
C CYS A 71 10.20 -8.07 -10.91
N LEU A 72 10.40 -9.36 -10.58
CA LEU A 72 10.83 -10.35 -11.57
C LEU A 72 9.77 -10.60 -12.65
N TYR A 73 8.50 -10.72 -12.26
CA TYR A 73 7.41 -10.87 -13.23
C TYR A 73 7.42 -9.73 -14.25
N VAL A 74 7.43 -8.48 -13.77
CA VAL A 74 7.37 -7.29 -14.60
C VAL A 74 8.63 -7.13 -15.45
N SER A 75 9.83 -7.51 -14.95
CA SER A 75 11.05 -7.48 -15.77
C SER A 75 11.02 -8.46 -16.94
N THR A 76 10.25 -9.55 -16.82
CA THR A 76 10.10 -10.56 -17.88
C THR A 76 8.87 -10.32 -18.77
N ASN A 77 7.93 -9.48 -18.35
CA ASN A 77 6.66 -9.27 -19.01
C ASN A 77 6.36 -7.77 -19.16
N ASN A 78 6.45 -7.26 -20.39
CA ASN A 78 6.31 -5.83 -20.71
C ASN A 78 4.86 -5.32 -20.74
N LYS A 79 3.87 -6.12 -20.33
CA LYS A 79 2.45 -5.74 -20.31
C LYS A 79 2.10 -4.74 -19.20
N ILE A 80 2.89 -4.69 -18.14
CA ILE A 80 2.71 -3.76 -17.02
C ILE A 80 4.02 -3.01 -16.76
N SER A 81 3.94 -1.75 -16.35
CA SER A 81 5.12 -0.91 -16.11
C SER A 81 5.69 -1.15 -14.71
N GLN A 82 7.03 -1.25 -14.59
CA GLN A 82 7.70 -1.37 -13.29
C GLN A 82 7.50 -0.12 -12.44
N LEU A 83 7.25 -0.30 -11.14
CA LEU A 83 7.26 0.78 -10.16
C LEU A 83 8.70 1.28 -9.94
N THR A 84 8.89 2.60 -9.90
CA THR A 84 10.17 3.23 -9.58
C THR A 84 10.46 3.12 -8.08
N SER A 85 11.72 3.34 -7.68
CA SER A 85 12.10 3.37 -6.27
C SER A 85 11.32 4.42 -5.47
N GLU A 86 11.05 5.58 -6.08
CA GLU A 86 10.24 6.64 -5.47
C GLU A 86 8.79 6.20 -5.28
N GLU A 87 8.18 5.57 -6.29
CA GLU A 87 6.81 5.04 -6.18
C GLU A 87 6.72 3.96 -5.09
N TRP A 88 7.72 3.07 -4.97
CA TRP A 88 7.80 2.10 -3.87
C TRP A 88 7.86 2.77 -2.50
N MET A 89 8.70 3.79 -2.34
CA MET A 89 8.81 4.54 -1.09
C MET A 89 7.49 5.22 -0.72
N ILE A 90 6.79 5.79 -1.71
CA ILE A 90 5.46 6.38 -1.52
C ILE A 90 4.46 5.33 -1.04
N ILE A 91 4.44 4.15 -1.66
CA ILE A 91 3.55 3.05 -1.26
C ILE A 91 3.81 2.63 0.19
N GLU A 92 5.08 2.46 0.58
CA GLU A 92 5.49 2.09 1.94
C GLU A 92 5.06 3.16 2.97
N LYS A 93 5.28 4.45 2.67
CA LYS A 93 4.82 5.56 3.52
C LYS A 93 3.29 5.60 3.65
N LEU A 94 2.55 5.43 2.55
CA LEU A 94 1.09 5.41 2.54
C LEU A 94 0.53 4.26 3.38
N ILE A 95 1.11 3.06 3.28
CA ILE A 95 0.73 1.92 4.10
C ILE A 95 0.99 2.23 5.58
N GLY A 96 2.15 2.81 5.92
CA GLY A 96 2.46 3.21 7.29
C GLY A 96 1.46 4.23 7.85
N LEU A 97 1.12 5.25 7.05
CA LEU A 97 0.14 6.27 7.40
C LEU A 97 -1.26 5.69 7.60
N LEU A 98 -1.72 4.81 6.70
CA LEU A 98 -3.10 4.30 6.70
C LEU A 98 -3.32 3.14 7.68
N ARG A 99 -2.27 2.42 8.08
CA ARG A 99 -2.36 1.29 9.02
C ARG A 99 -3.09 1.61 10.33
N PRO A 100 -2.75 2.68 11.08
CA PRO A 100 -3.48 2.98 12.31
C PRO A 100 -4.96 3.28 12.03
N PHE A 101 -5.29 3.97 10.95
CA PHE A 101 -6.69 4.20 10.57
C PHE A 101 -7.41 2.88 10.28
N GLU A 102 -6.73 1.92 9.63
CA GLU A 102 -7.28 0.59 9.33
C GLU A 102 -7.54 -0.20 10.60
N GLU A 103 -6.57 -0.26 11.51
CA GLU A 103 -6.69 -0.98 12.78
C GLU A 103 -7.85 -0.43 13.62
N VAL A 104 -7.94 0.90 13.71
CA VAL A 104 -9.00 1.62 14.41
C VAL A 104 -10.36 1.38 13.77
N THR A 105 -10.47 1.50 12.44
CA THR A 105 -11.73 1.28 11.73
C THR A 105 -12.21 -0.15 11.87
N LYS A 106 -11.27 -1.11 11.83
CA LYS A 106 -11.55 -2.53 12.01
C LYS A 106 -12.03 -2.82 13.43
N GLU A 107 -11.39 -2.24 14.45
CA GLU A 107 -11.85 -2.32 15.83
C GLU A 107 -13.25 -1.72 15.98
N LEU A 108 -13.49 -0.48 15.53
CA LEU A 108 -14.80 0.18 15.58
C LEU A 108 -15.90 -0.56 14.82
N SER A 109 -15.55 -1.30 13.77
CA SER A 109 -16.50 -2.11 12.99
C SER A 109 -16.91 -3.41 13.68
N ALA A 110 -16.25 -3.77 14.79
CA ALA A 110 -16.67 -4.89 15.62
C ALA A 110 -17.97 -4.53 16.34
N ALA A 111 -18.86 -5.52 16.48
CA ALA A 111 -20.23 -5.32 16.97
C ALA A 111 -20.35 -4.75 18.39
N ASP A 112 -19.26 -4.73 19.17
CA ASP A 112 -19.26 -4.46 20.61
C ASP A 112 -18.55 -3.15 21.01
N VAL A 113 -18.27 -2.22 20.07
CA VAL A 113 -17.55 -0.98 20.39
C VAL A 113 -18.48 0.15 20.87
N SER A 114 -18.12 0.74 22.01
CA SER A 114 -18.81 1.91 22.59
C SER A 114 -18.36 3.22 21.93
N ILE A 115 -19.29 4.17 21.77
CA ILE A 115 -19.03 5.55 21.29
C ILE A 115 -17.94 6.25 22.13
N SER A 116 -17.80 5.89 23.41
CA SER A 116 -16.75 6.42 24.29
C SER A 116 -15.32 6.12 23.81
N SER A 117 -15.13 5.06 23.00
CA SER A 117 -13.82 4.69 22.45
C SER A 117 -13.37 5.60 21.30
N VAL A 118 -14.29 6.36 20.68
CA VAL A 118 -14.00 7.21 19.52
C VAL A 118 -13.09 8.40 19.87
N ILE A 119 -13.23 8.98 21.08
CA ILE A 119 -12.45 10.15 21.49
C ILE A 119 -10.94 9.83 21.59
N PRO A 120 -10.49 8.78 22.30
CA PRO A 120 -9.09 8.36 22.30
C PRO A 120 -8.54 8.01 20.92
N LEU A 121 -9.40 7.44 20.05
CA LEU A 121 -9.05 7.06 18.69
C LEU A 121 -8.71 8.28 17.83
N ILE A 122 -9.55 9.30 17.85
CA ILE A 122 -9.30 10.58 17.15
C ILE A 122 -8.00 11.21 17.65
N ALA A 123 -7.80 11.29 18.97
CA ALA A 123 -6.58 11.84 19.55
C ALA A 123 -5.31 11.07 19.13
N THR A 124 -5.41 9.74 18.98
CA THR A 124 -4.31 8.89 18.51
C THR A 124 -3.98 9.18 17.04
N LEU A 125 -4.99 9.34 16.19
CA LEU A 125 -4.81 9.67 14.77
C LEU A 125 -4.21 11.06 14.60
N GLU A 126 -4.69 12.06 15.36
CA GLU A 126 -4.14 13.41 15.38
C GLU A 126 -2.65 13.42 15.76
N LYS A 127 -2.29 12.65 16.80
CA LYS A 127 -0.90 12.51 17.21
C LYS A 127 -0.03 11.91 16.10
N ILE A 128 -0.49 10.84 15.45
CA ILE A 128 0.27 10.18 14.37
C ILE A 128 0.50 11.13 13.19
N VAL A 129 -0.51 11.92 12.82
CA VAL A 129 -0.36 12.92 11.74
C VAL A 129 0.69 13.97 12.12
N ASN A 130 0.64 14.50 13.35
CA ASN A 130 1.60 15.50 13.83
C ASN A 130 3.04 14.94 13.95
N ASP A 131 3.19 13.69 14.39
CA ASP A 131 4.49 13.02 14.51
C ASP A 131 5.12 12.76 13.12
N LEU A 132 4.30 12.56 12.08
CA LEU A 132 4.77 12.44 10.70
C LEU A 132 5.20 13.78 10.10
N ASP A 133 4.47 14.86 10.39
CA ASP A 133 4.83 16.22 9.93
C ASP A 133 6.14 16.72 10.56
N SER A 134 6.42 16.33 11.80
CA SER A 134 7.66 16.73 12.52
C SER A 134 8.90 15.93 12.12
N SER A 135 8.74 14.79 11.43
CA SER A 135 9.86 13.94 11.00
C SER A 135 10.59 14.45 9.74
N ASP A 136 10.02 15.43 9.03
CA ASP A 136 10.63 16.04 7.83
C ASP A 136 11.57 17.23 8.16
N GLU A 137 11.68 17.68 9.43
CA GLU A 137 12.50 18.85 9.81
C GLU A 137 13.99 18.53 10.14
N HIS A 138 14.42 17.27 10.19
CA HIS A 138 15.75 16.91 10.76
C HIS A 138 16.88 16.57 9.76
N ILE A 139 16.76 16.93 8.48
CA ILE A 139 17.86 16.72 7.49
C ILE A 139 18.68 18.01 7.22
N GLY A 140 18.27 19.16 7.77
CA GLY A 140 18.92 20.47 7.49
C GLY A 140 20.21 20.79 8.25
N ASP A 141 20.43 20.23 9.43
CA ASP A 141 21.37 20.81 10.41
C ASP A 141 22.64 19.97 10.68
N THR A 142 23.26 19.35 9.68
CA THR A 142 24.57 18.69 9.90
C THR A 142 25.64 18.99 8.84
N ILE A 143 25.59 20.16 8.21
CA ILE A 143 26.80 20.69 7.55
C ILE A 143 26.99 22.15 7.96
N THR A 144 27.81 22.36 8.99
CA THR A 144 28.58 23.58 9.20
C THR A 144 30.05 23.20 9.18
#